data_AF-A0A399HZ99-F1
#
_entry.id   AF-A0A399HZ99-F1
#
_cell.length_a   1.000
_cell.length_b   1.000
_cell.length_c   1.000
_cell.angle_alpha   90.00
_cell.angle_beta   90.00
_cell.angle_gamma   90.00
#
_symmetry.space_group_name_H-M   'P 1'
#
loop_
_entity.id
_entity.type
_entity.pdbx_description
1 polymer ?
#
loop_
_entity_poly.entity_id
_entity_poly.type
_entity_poly.pdbx_seq_one_letter_code
_entity_poly.pdbx_strand_id
1 'polypeptide(L)'
;AVDYPHNTANGYTCASCHQSHSTLGTQGYTNLCLTCHNPADGKAGTKSFVPGDASNPFGNATSARPGTLYQTSHNWSGSDSVPPAGALPPLNPQMTKDNMRGTISCVRCHNVKNPRSSAFNSAPFLRALNDNDEMCLDCHRQRNSTSHLSGTHPVTVSYSGATKARPAAFYSVPVNSNPANPTSALKLVGGQVLCSTCHRVHFADSNSATYDSATSARQGNLAPSAGRLLRTDLRGASAAATNICTNCHAGKASHNNKGQDIQCGDCHSGHVAYDANAVTDEEKIPNVYLIRRYMNISSSAGAVRNGRVFFQYTGRARNYVDYRGTGVCQGCHAVPQGAGYP
;
A
#
# COMPACT_ATOMS: atom_id res chain seq x y z
N ALA A 1 -8.91 -36.64 3.68
CA ALA A 1 -9.43 -35.27 3.75
C ALA A 1 -9.78 -34.84 2.32
N VAL A 2 -10.95 -34.25 2.07
CA VAL A 2 -11.40 -33.78 0.74
C VAL A 2 -11.37 -32.25 0.67
N ASP A 3 -10.63 -31.61 1.58
CA ASP A 3 -10.38 -30.19 1.58
C ASP A 3 -9.13 -29.86 0.74
N TYR A 4 -9.08 -28.68 0.15
CA TYR A 4 -7.82 -28.19 -0.44
C TYR A 4 -6.82 -27.87 0.68
N PRO A 5 -5.52 -28.23 0.56
CA PRO A 5 -4.84 -28.79 -0.60
C PRO A 5 -4.89 -30.33 -0.72
N HIS A 6 -5.55 -31.07 0.18
CA HIS A 6 -5.68 -32.54 0.14
C HIS A 6 -6.68 -33.06 -0.93
N ASN A 7 -6.88 -32.30 -2.01
CA ASN A 7 -7.70 -32.73 -3.13
C ASN A 7 -6.85 -33.55 -4.11
N THR A 8 -7.09 -34.85 -4.23
CA THR A 8 -6.35 -35.72 -5.17
C THR A 8 -6.42 -35.24 -6.62
N ALA A 9 -7.45 -34.48 -7.02
CA ALA A 9 -7.58 -33.89 -8.34
C ALA A 9 -6.59 -32.74 -8.60
N ASN A 10 -6.03 -32.11 -7.56
CA ASN A 10 -4.92 -31.17 -7.73
C ASN A 10 -3.56 -31.88 -7.88
N GLY A 11 -3.52 -33.21 -7.64
CA GLY A 11 -2.36 -34.09 -7.74
C GLY A 11 -1.11 -33.66 -6.96
N TYR A 12 -1.27 -32.92 -5.85
CA TYR A 12 -0.29 -32.93 -4.76
C TYR A 12 -0.60 -34.12 -3.84
N THR A 13 0.44 -34.89 -3.49
CA THR A 13 0.32 -36.00 -2.52
C THR A 13 0.60 -35.51 -1.10
N CYS A 14 0.15 -36.26 -0.10
CA CYS A 14 0.50 -35.99 1.30
C CYS A 14 2.02 -35.85 1.50
N ALA A 15 2.83 -36.69 0.85
CA ALA A 15 4.29 -36.62 0.90
C ALA A 15 4.82 -35.31 0.28
N SER A 16 4.31 -34.90 -0.89
CA SER A 16 4.76 -33.68 -1.58
C SER A 16 4.61 -32.41 -0.74
N CYS A 17 3.58 -32.35 0.12
CA CYS A 17 3.43 -31.27 1.09
C CYS A 17 4.16 -31.56 2.41
N HIS A 18 3.84 -32.65 3.10
CA HIS A 18 4.30 -32.86 4.47
C HIS A 18 5.78 -33.21 4.61
N GLN A 19 6.37 -33.93 3.65
CA GLN A 19 7.81 -34.26 3.68
C GLN A 19 8.64 -33.01 3.39
N SER A 20 8.27 -32.25 2.36
CA SER A 20 8.86 -30.94 2.04
C SER A 20 8.74 -30.01 3.25
N HIS A 21 7.59 -29.98 3.91
CA HIS A 21 7.36 -29.16 5.11
C HIS A 21 8.15 -29.63 6.34
N SER A 22 8.38 -30.93 6.54
CA SER A 22 9.21 -31.43 7.64
C SER A 22 10.69 -31.11 7.43
N THR A 23 11.18 -31.18 6.20
CA THR A 23 12.58 -30.88 5.87
C THR A 23 12.83 -29.37 5.89
N LEU A 24 11.94 -28.57 5.29
CA LEU A 24 12.07 -27.10 5.20
C LEU A 24 11.59 -26.35 6.45
N GLY A 25 10.77 -26.98 7.30
CA GLY A 25 10.37 -26.42 8.61
C GLY A 25 11.57 -26.17 9.54
N THR A 26 12.72 -26.78 9.25
CA THR A 26 14.00 -26.54 9.93
C THR A 26 14.73 -25.27 9.46
N GLN A 27 14.33 -24.68 8.32
CA GLN A 27 14.93 -23.49 7.71
C GLN A 27 14.06 -22.22 7.85
N GLY A 28 12.89 -22.32 8.49
CA GLY A 28 11.94 -21.22 8.71
C GLY A 28 10.73 -21.25 7.76
N TYR A 29 9.56 -20.78 8.24
CA TYR A 29 8.27 -20.82 7.53
C TYR A 29 8.16 -19.89 6.32
N THR A 30 9.16 -19.02 6.13
CA THR A 30 9.11 -17.85 5.25
C THR A 30 9.11 -18.19 3.76
N ASN A 31 9.66 -19.35 3.38
CA ASN A 31 9.89 -19.71 1.97
C ASN A 31 9.25 -21.03 1.53
N LEU A 32 8.55 -21.71 2.42
CA LEU A 32 7.98 -23.02 2.12
C LEU A 32 6.93 -22.94 1.02
N CYS A 33 6.08 -21.92 1.06
CA CYS A 33 5.06 -21.69 0.04
C CYS A 33 5.69 -21.45 -1.33
N LEU A 34 6.86 -20.81 -1.40
CA LEU A 34 7.59 -20.58 -2.64
C LEU A 34 8.10 -21.88 -3.28
N THR A 35 8.19 -22.97 -2.52
CA THR A 35 8.57 -24.28 -3.08
C THR A 35 7.54 -24.81 -4.07
N CYS A 36 6.25 -24.52 -3.88
CA CYS A 36 5.20 -24.87 -4.85
C CYS A 36 4.79 -23.64 -5.68
N HIS A 37 4.76 -22.47 -5.08
CA HIS A 37 4.47 -21.21 -5.77
C HIS A 37 5.71 -20.65 -6.47
N ASN A 38 6.50 -21.49 -7.15
CA ASN A 38 7.58 -21.05 -8.03
C ASN A 38 7.16 -21.19 -9.51
N PRO A 39 7.80 -20.47 -10.44
CA PRO A 39 7.44 -20.53 -11.86
C PRO A 39 7.61 -21.90 -12.54
N ALA A 40 8.46 -22.78 -12.00
CA ALA A 40 8.74 -24.11 -12.57
C ALA A 40 7.75 -25.19 -12.09
N ASP A 41 6.97 -24.93 -11.04
CA ASP A 41 5.93 -25.87 -10.61
C ASP A 41 4.77 -25.88 -11.61
N GLY A 42 4.50 -27.06 -12.19
CA GLY A 42 3.49 -27.22 -13.25
C GLY A 42 2.04 -26.97 -12.82
N LYS A 43 1.77 -26.77 -11.52
CA LYS A 43 0.41 -26.61 -10.96
C LYS A 43 0.26 -25.30 -10.19
N ALA A 44 0.96 -25.15 -9.08
CA ALA A 44 0.95 -23.93 -8.28
C ALA A 44 1.76 -22.80 -8.91
N GLY A 45 2.59 -23.07 -9.92
CA GLY A 45 3.28 -22.05 -10.71
C GLY A 45 2.34 -21.13 -11.51
N THR A 46 1.06 -21.47 -11.65
CA THR A 46 0.02 -20.56 -12.15
C THR A 46 -0.22 -19.35 -11.22
N LYS A 47 0.19 -19.45 -9.96
CA LYS A 47 0.21 -18.38 -8.96
C LYS A 47 1.59 -18.27 -8.33
N SER A 48 2.62 -18.21 -9.17
CA SER A 48 4.00 -18.14 -8.74
C SER A 48 4.34 -16.80 -8.09
N PHE A 49 5.26 -16.84 -7.14
CA PHE A 49 5.97 -15.70 -6.59
C PHE A 49 7.47 -15.99 -6.65
N VAL A 50 8.26 -14.95 -6.87
CA VAL A 50 9.72 -15.00 -6.74
C VAL A 50 10.17 -14.02 -5.66
N PRO A 51 11.36 -14.19 -5.04
CA PRO A 51 11.83 -13.28 -3.98
C PRO A 51 11.81 -11.79 -4.36
N GLY A 52 12.00 -11.46 -5.64
CA GLY A 52 11.95 -10.08 -6.17
C GLY A 52 10.55 -9.44 -6.15
N ASP A 53 9.49 -10.22 -5.97
CA ASP A 53 8.12 -9.71 -5.89
C ASP A 53 7.83 -9.07 -4.52
N ALA A 54 8.60 -9.38 -3.47
CA ALA A 54 8.36 -8.86 -2.13
C ALA A 54 8.60 -7.35 -2.10
N SER A 55 7.64 -6.58 -1.60
CA SER A 55 7.76 -5.13 -1.53
C SER A 55 8.85 -4.69 -0.55
N ASN A 56 9.47 -3.54 -0.83
CA ASN A 56 10.45 -2.88 0.04
C ASN A 56 10.47 -1.36 -0.18
N PRO A 57 9.32 -0.67 -0.10
CA PRO A 57 9.27 0.78 -0.28
C PRO A 57 10.05 1.55 0.80
N PHE A 58 10.45 0.91 1.89
CA PHE A 58 11.15 1.51 3.03
C PHE A 58 12.60 1.05 3.19
N GLY A 59 13.15 0.28 2.24
CA GLY A 59 14.56 -0.14 2.29
C GLY A 59 14.92 -1.05 3.46
N ASN A 60 13.96 -1.75 4.08
CA ASN A 60 14.14 -2.61 5.25
C ASN A 60 14.31 -4.10 4.92
N ALA A 61 14.41 -4.47 3.65
CA ALA A 61 14.71 -5.84 3.27
C ALA A 61 16.12 -6.25 3.72
N THR A 62 16.22 -7.43 4.33
CA THR A 62 17.47 -7.98 4.88
C THR A 62 18.24 -8.88 3.91
N SER A 63 17.67 -9.18 2.73
CA SER A 63 18.26 -10.03 1.70
C SER A 63 18.70 -9.23 0.47
N ALA A 64 19.76 -9.69 -0.22
CA ALA A 64 20.21 -9.12 -1.49
C ALA A 64 19.11 -9.25 -2.56
N ARG A 65 18.86 -8.18 -3.32
CA ARG A 65 17.78 -8.12 -4.32
C ARG A 65 18.33 -7.81 -5.72
N PRO A 66 17.85 -8.48 -6.78
CA PRO A 66 18.16 -8.12 -8.16
C PRO A 66 17.71 -6.69 -8.50
N GLY A 67 18.43 -6.03 -9.41
CA GLY A 67 18.22 -4.61 -9.75
C GLY A 67 16.90 -4.28 -10.46
N THR A 68 16.22 -5.26 -11.06
CA THR A 68 14.86 -5.08 -11.63
C THR A 68 13.83 -5.55 -10.61
N LEU A 69 13.34 -4.59 -9.84
CA LEU A 69 12.43 -4.80 -8.72
C LEU A 69 10.98 -4.71 -9.18
N TYR A 70 10.32 -5.85 -9.39
CA TYR A 70 8.88 -5.84 -9.61
C TYR A 70 8.14 -5.47 -8.31
N GLN A 71 8.55 -5.95 -7.12
CA GLN A 71 7.97 -5.54 -5.84
C GLN A 71 6.42 -5.52 -5.83
N THR A 72 5.81 -6.49 -6.49
CA THR A 72 4.38 -6.53 -6.79
C THR A 72 3.54 -7.16 -5.68
N SER A 73 4.14 -7.54 -4.56
CA SER A 73 3.42 -8.25 -3.51
C SER A 73 3.92 -7.83 -2.12
N HIS A 74 3.08 -7.94 -1.09
CA HIS A 74 3.40 -7.51 0.27
C HIS A 74 4.66 -8.19 0.80
N ASN A 75 5.52 -7.50 1.54
CA ASN A 75 6.75 -8.10 2.06
C ASN A 75 6.46 -9.33 2.94
N TRP A 76 6.85 -10.54 2.50
CA TRP A 76 6.74 -11.81 3.24
C TRP A 76 8.07 -12.30 3.82
N SER A 77 9.05 -11.42 3.97
CA SER A 77 10.31 -11.73 4.66
C SER A 77 10.77 -10.61 5.58
N GLY A 78 9.92 -9.61 5.81
CA GLY A 78 10.22 -8.44 6.64
C GLY A 78 9.71 -8.59 8.08
N SER A 79 10.07 -7.61 8.91
CA SER A 79 9.53 -7.45 10.27
C SER A 79 8.02 -7.22 10.25
N ASP A 80 7.30 -7.71 11.26
CA ASP A 80 5.90 -7.35 11.52
C ASP A 80 5.74 -5.98 12.21
N SER A 81 6.84 -5.40 12.67
CA SER A 81 6.94 -4.06 13.23
C SER A 81 7.77 -3.16 12.31
N VAL A 82 7.10 -2.20 11.65
CA VAL A 82 7.72 -1.25 10.72
C VAL A 82 7.07 0.13 10.93
N PRO A 83 7.63 1.00 11.78
CA PRO A 83 7.06 2.31 12.08
C PRO A 83 6.83 3.20 10.84
N PRO A 84 7.73 3.25 9.83
CA PRO A 84 7.45 3.95 8.56
C PRO A 84 6.19 3.48 7.82
N ALA A 85 5.83 2.20 7.98
CA ALA A 85 4.62 1.63 7.41
C ALA A 85 3.39 1.78 8.34
N GLY A 86 3.54 2.41 9.51
CA GLY A 86 2.50 2.42 10.55
C GLY A 86 2.11 1.00 11.00
N ALA A 87 3.05 0.06 10.93
CA ALA A 87 2.82 -1.35 11.22
C ALA A 87 3.37 -1.71 12.59
N LEU A 88 2.57 -2.45 13.34
CA LEU A 88 2.91 -3.05 14.63
C LEU A 88 2.64 -4.56 14.58
N PRO A 89 3.21 -5.36 15.49
CA PRO A 89 2.89 -6.78 15.57
C PRO A 89 1.38 -7.00 15.69
N PRO A 90 0.81 -8.01 14.99
CA PRO A 90 -0.62 -8.29 15.03
C PRO A 90 -1.09 -8.60 16.46
N LEU A 91 -2.37 -8.37 16.75
CA LEU A 91 -3.02 -8.77 18.00
C LEU A 91 -3.89 -10.01 17.82
N ASN A 92 -4.33 -10.31 16.59
CA ASN A 92 -5.18 -11.46 16.31
C ASN A 92 -4.46 -12.78 16.66
N PRO A 93 -5.00 -13.62 17.57
CA PRO A 93 -4.40 -14.89 17.98
C PRO A 93 -4.07 -15.84 16.82
N GLN A 94 -4.85 -15.79 15.73
CA GLN A 94 -4.59 -16.62 14.56
C GLN A 94 -3.32 -16.20 13.83
N MET A 95 -2.95 -14.92 13.91
CA MET A 95 -1.75 -14.36 13.31
C MET A 95 -0.56 -14.32 14.29
N THR A 96 -0.74 -14.45 15.61
CA THR A 96 0.34 -14.29 16.62
C THR A 96 0.93 -15.59 17.18
N LYS A 97 0.71 -16.75 16.52
CA LYS A 97 1.31 -18.03 16.96
C LYS A 97 2.83 -17.92 17.09
N ASP A 98 3.40 -18.63 18.06
CA ASP A 98 4.79 -18.44 18.50
C ASP A 98 5.83 -18.58 17.38
N ASN A 99 5.61 -19.51 16.45
CA ASN A 99 6.48 -19.75 15.30
C ASN A 99 6.38 -18.68 14.18
N MET A 100 5.55 -17.65 14.35
CA MET A 100 5.37 -16.57 13.39
C MET A 100 5.81 -15.20 13.92
N ARG A 101 6.03 -15.03 15.24
CA ARG A 101 6.28 -13.72 15.86
C ARG A 101 7.48 -12.99 15.26
N GLY A 102 7.39 -11.65 15.15
CA GLY A 102 8.48 -10.78 14.71
C GLY A 102 8.71 -10.73 13.19
N THR A 103 8.06 -11.60 12.41
CA THR A 103 8.25 -11.66 10.95
C THR A 103 6.93 -11.81 10.20
N ILE A 104 6.84 -11.22 9.02
CA ILE A 104 5.76 -11.50 8.08
C ILE A 104 6.20 -12.63 7.16
N SER A 105 5.29 -13.56 6.88
CA SER A 105 5.47 -14.67 5.96
C SER A 105 4.12 -15.02 5.32
N CYS A 106 4.12 -15.83 4.26
CA CYS A 106 2.89 -16.29 3.62
C CYS A 106 1.92 -16.92 4.63
N VAL A 107 2.47 -17.72 5.56
CA VAL A 107 1.69 -18.41 6.59
C VAL A 107 1.19 -17.47 7.68
N ARG A 108 1.67 -16.22 7.79
CA ARG A 108 1.05 -15.24 8.70
C ARG A 108 -0.38 -14.93 8.27
N CYS A 109 -0.58 -14.79 6.96
CA CYS A 109 -1.88 -14.44 6.39
C CYS A 109 -2.71 -15.68 5.99
N HIS A 110 -2.05 -16.73 5.52
CA HIS A 110 -2.71 -17.94 5.03
C HIS A 110 -2.56 -19.12 5.97
N ASN A 111 -3.61 -19.94 6.07
CA ASN A 111 -3.61 -21.23 6.71
C ASN A 111 -4.16 -22.30 5.77
N VAL A 112 -3.26 -22.98 5.05
CA VAL A 112 -3.62 -24.07 4.14
C VAL A 112 -4.21 -25.29 4.84
N LYS A 113 -4.17 -25.36 6.18
CA LYS A 113 -4.86 -26.41 6.96
C LYS A 113 -6.31 -26.05 7.29
N ASN A 114 -6.74 -24.82 7.05
CA ASN A 114 -8.13 -24.42 7.20
C ASN A 114 -8.89 -24.63 5.88
N PRO A 115 -10.22 -24.70 5.91
CA PRO A 115 -11.03 -24.62 4.70
C PRO A 115 -10.69 -23.37 3.88
N ARG A 116 -10.91 -23.45 2.56
CA ARG A 116 -10.70 -22.31 1.64
C ARG A 116 -11.41 -21.05 2.09
N SER A 117 -12.61 -21.20 2.65
CA SER A 117 -13.40 -20.16 3.30
C SER A 117 -14.39 -20.83 4.26
N SER A 118 -14.82 -20.11 5.29
CA SER A 118 -15.75 -20.56 6.32
C SER A 118 -16.35 -19.35 7.03
N ALA A 119 -17.20 -19.60 8.03
CA ALA A 119 -17.71 -18.54 8.90
C ALA A 119 -16.63 -17.80 9.71
N PHE A 120 -15.40 -18.33 9.78
CA PHE A 120 -14.31 -17.77 10.57
C PHE A 120 -13.08 -17.40 9.73
N ASN A 121 -13.13 -17.62 8.41
CA ASN A 121 -12.07 -17.20 7.52
C ASN A 121 -12.50 -16.85 6.09
N SER A 122 -11.76 -15.94 5.49
CA SER A 122 -12.00 -15.52 4.10
C SER A 122 -11.17 -16.31 3.10
N ALA A 123 -11.64 -16.35 1.86
CA ALA A 123 -10.89 -16.94 0.76
C ALA A 123 -9.71 -16.06 0.31
N PRO A 124 -8.61 -16.64 -0.20
CA PRO A 124 -8.28 -18.08 -0.17
C PRO A 124 -7.49 -18.44 1.09
N PHE A 125 -8.05 -19.32 1.93
CA PHE A 125 -7.38 -19.87 3.11
C PHE A 125 -6.82 -18.80 4.06
N LEU A 126 -7.46 -17.64 4.18
CA LEU A 126 -6.99 -16.62 5.12
C LEU A 126 -7.13 -17.14 6.56
N ARG A 127 -6.37 -16.55 7.48
CA ARG A 127 -6.39 -16.95 8.90
C ARG A 127 -7.60 -16.41 9.65
N ALA A 128 -8.19 -15.34 9.17
CA ALA A 128 -9.32 -14.66 9.76
C ALA A 128 -10.31 -14.26 8.64
N LEU A 129 -11.49 -13.83 9.06
CA LEU A 129 -12.34 -13.02 8.20
C LEU A 129 -11.56 -11.75 7.83
N ASN A 130 -11.67 -11.35 6.57
CA ASN A 130 -10.99 -10.19 6.00
C ASN A 130 -11.90 -9.45 5.00
N ASP A 131 -13.21 -9.43 5.29
CA ASP A 131 -14.20 -8.73 4.49
C ASP A 131 -14.20 -7.22 4.73
N ASN A 132 -13.56 -6.73 5.80
CA ASN A 132 -13.33 -5.30 6.05
C ASN A 132 -11.86 -5.00 6.39
N ASP A 133 -10.93 -5.68 5.73
CA ASP A 133 -9.48 -5.50 5.93
C ASP A 133 -9.02 -5.74 7.38
N GLU A 134 -9.71 -6.60 8.13
CA GLU A 134 -9.41 -6.91 9.53
C GLU A 134 -7.94 -7.29 9.73
N MET A 135 -7.35 -8.05 8.80
CA MET A 135 -5.95 -8.45 8.88
C MET A 135 -5.00 -7.27 8.59
N CYS A 136 -5.34 -6.39 7.66
CA CYS A 136 -4.55 -5.19 7.39
C CYS A 136 -4.60 -4.24 8.59
N LEU A 137 -5.79 -4.03 9.14
CA LEU A 137 -6.05 -3.16 10.28
C LEU A 137 -5.51 -3.73 11.59
N ASP A 138 -5.23 -5.03 11.69
CA ASP A 138 -4.60 -5.59 12.88
C ASP A 138 -3.14 -5.11 13.02
N CYS A 139 -2.32 -5.26 11.96
CA CYS A 139 -0.95 -4.77 11.96
C CYS A 139 -0.88 -3.25 11.76
N HIS A 140 -1.62 -2.71 10.79
CA HIS A 140 -1.64 -1.28 10.45
C HIS A 140 -2.68 -0.50 11.26
N ARG A 141 -2.99 -0.92 12.48
CA ARG A 141 -4.01 -0.31 13.36
C ARG A 141 -3.82 1.18 13.62
N GLN A 142 -2.58 1.68 13.55
CA GLN A 142 -2.30 3.12 13.65
C GLN A 142 -2.94 3.93 12.50
N ARG A 143 -3.25 3.28 11.38
CA ARG A 143 -3.94 3.85 10.23
C ARG A 143 -5.46 3.62 10.25
N ASN A 144 -5.97 2.94 11.27
CA ASN A 144 -7.41 2.79 11.47
C ASN A 144 -7.99 4.11 12.01
N SER A 145 -8.29 5.03 11.10
CA SER A 145 -8.80 6.35 11.44
C SER A 145 -9.90 6.75 10.48
N THR A 146 -10.88 7.48 10.97
CA THR A 146 -11.97 8.06 10.18
C THR A 146 -11.70 9.52 9.79
N SER A 147 -10.52 10.06 10.10
CA SER A 147 -10.16 11.45 9.85
C SER A 147 -8.77 11.57 9.22
N HIS A 148 -8.67 12.37 8.16
CA HIS A 148 -7.39 12.72 7.52
C HIS A 148 -6.41 13.50 8.43
N LEU A 149 -6.88 13.98 9.59
CA LEU A 149 -6.06 14.74 10.52
C LEU A 149 -5.06 13.86 11.28
N SER A 150 -5.28 12.55 11.28
CA SER A 150 -4.36 11.56 11.87
C SER A 150 -3.17 11.21 10.97
N GLY A 151 -3.04 11.86 9.81
CA GLY A 151 -1.99 11.56 8.85
C GLY A 151 -2.26 10.31 7.99
N THR A 152 -3.49 9.83 7.89
CA THR A 152 -3.89 8.75 6.98
C THR A 152 -5.23 9.07 6.30
N HIS A 153 -5.51 8.54 5.11
CA HIS A 153 -6.87 8.59 4.58
C HIS A 153 -7.86 7.93 5.55
N PRO A 154 -9.09 8.48 5.66
CA PRO A 154 -10.18 7.82 6.37
C PRO A 154 -10.44 6.42 5.82
N VAL A 155 -10.43 5.42 6.68
CA VAL A 155 -10.87 4.04 6.41
C VAL A 155 -12.07 3.71 7.28
N THR A 156 -12.76 2.61 6.97
CA THR A 156 -14.00 2.16 7.64
C THR A 156 -15.10 3.24 7.62
N VAL A 157 -15.08 4.04 6.55
CA VAL A 157 -16.06 5.10 6.31
C VAL A 157 -16.85 4.82 5.04
N SER A 158 -18.15 5.12 5.08
CA SER A 158 -19.03 5.04 3.91
C SER A 158 -18.62 6.08 2.86
N TYR A 159 -18.26 5.61 1.65
CA TYR A 159 -17.95 6.51 0.55
C TYR A 159 -19.19 7.29 0.10
N SER A 160 -20.34 6.61 0.00
CA SER A 160 -21.62 7.25 -0.35
C SER A 160 -22.05 8.32 0.67
N GLY A 161 -21.73 8.14 1.94
CA GLY A 161 -21.95 9.16 2.96
C GLY A 161 -21.11 10.42 2.70
N ALA A 162 -19.83 10.25 2.34
CA ALA A 162 -18.94 11.35 2.01
C ALA A 162 -19.36 12.08 0.72
N THR A 163 -19.75 11.35 -0.32
CA THR A 163 -20.20 11.94 -1.59
C THR A 163 -21.52 12.70 -1.42
N LYS A 164 -22.47 12.17 -0.63
CA LYS A 164 -23.73 12.87 -0.32
C LYS A 164 -23.50 14.14 0.50
N ALA A 165 -22.58 14.11 1.47
CA ALA A 165 -22.26 15.27 2.29
C ALA A 165 -21.51 16.36 1.49
N ARG A 166 -20.73 15.98 0.47
CA ARG A 166 -19.86 16.88 -0.30
C ARG A 166 -19.82 16.53 -1.79
N PRO A 167 -20.94 16.66 -2.52
CA PRO A 167 -21.06 16.14 -3.90
C PRO A 167 -20.14 16.83 -4.91
N ALA A 168 -19.75 18.08 -4.68
CA ALA A 168 -18.78 18.78 -5.54
C ALA A 168 -17.32 18.36 -5.30
N ALA A 169 -17.01 17.69 -4.18
CA ALA A 169 -15.65 17.34 -3.79
C ALA A 169 -15.27 15.90 -4.15
N PHE A 170 -16.24 15.06 -4.53
CA PHE A 170 -16.05 13.65 -4.80
C PHE A 170 -16.88 13.20 -6.00
N TYR A 171 -16.38 12.24 -6.77
CA TYR A 171 -17.21 11.53 -7.73
C TYR A 171 -18.23 10.65 -7.00
N SER A 172 -19.39 10.39 -7.60
CA SER A 172 -20.42 9.52 -6.99
C SER A 172 -19.95 8.08 -6.83
N VAL A 173 -19.05 7.64 -7.71
CA VAL A 173 -18.27 6.39 -7.64
C VAL A 173 -16.82 6.70 -8.05
N PRO A 174 -15.82 5.98 -7.52
CA PRO A 174 -14.45 6.16 -7.98
C PRO A 174 -14.32 5.95 -9.49
N VAL A 175 -13.70 6.90 -10.20
CA VAL A 175 -13.43 6.78 -11.64
C VAL A 175 -12.15 5.98 -11.85
N ASN A 176 -12.09 5.07 -12.83
CA ASN A 176 -10.90 4.27 -13.10
C ASN A 176 -9.89 5.07 -13.95
N SER A 177 -8.62 5.11 -13.54
CA SER A 177 -7.54 5.77 -14.31
C SER A 177 -7.37 5.19 -15.71
N ASN A 178 -7.66 3.90 -15.89
CA ASN A 178 -7.64 3.25 -17.19
C ASN A 178 -8.87 2.31 -17.33
N PRO A 179 -9.97 2.78 -17.93
CA PRO A 179 -11.18 1.97 -18.12
C PRO A 179 -10.97 0.65 -18.88
N ALA A 180 -9.96 0.56 -19.76
CA ALA A 180 -9.63 -0.69 -20.46
C ALA A 180 -9.01 -1.74 -19.53
N ASN A 181 -8.45 -1.31 -18.39
CA ASN A 181 -7.88 -2.18 -17.37
C ASN A 181 -8.74 -2.17 -16.09
N PRO A 182 -9.61 -3.15 -15.87
CA PRO A 182 -10.46 -3.21 -14.67
C PRO A 182 -9.66 -3.53 -13.40
N THR A 183 -8.40 -3.98 -13.50
CA THR A 183 -7.60 -4.24 -12.30
C THR A 183 -7.10 -2.95 -11.65
N SER A 184 -7.05 -1.85 -12.40
CA SER A 184 -6.67 -0.53 -11.88
C SER A 184 -7.80 0.25 -11.20
N ALA A 185 -9.03 -0.24 -11.26
CA ALA A 185 -10.14 0.38 -10.56
C ALA A 185 -9.95 0.31 -9.04
N LEU A 186 -10.17 1.43 -8.34
CA LEU A 186 -10.29 1.43 -6.89
C LEU A 186 -11.53 0.66 -6.45
N LYS A 187 -11.40 -0.18 -5.42
CA LYS A 187 -12.46 -1.11 -5.00
C LYS A 187 -13.01 -0.75 -3.63
N LEU A 188 -14.18 -0.12 -3.60
CA LEU A 188 -14.92 0.03 -2.35
C LEU A 188 -15.32 -1.36 -1.83
N VAL A 189 -15.17 -1.58 -0.53
CA VAL A 189 -15.49 -2.85 0.11
C VAL A 189 -16.73 -2.64 0.96
N GLY A 190 -17.84 -3.30 0.62
CA GLY A 190 -19.14 -3.02 1.25
C GLY A 190 -19.59 -1.56 1.10
N GLY A 191 -19.13 -0.85 0.06
CA GLY A 191 -19.39 0.59 -0.12
C GLY A 191 -18.52 1.52 0.74
N GLN A 192 -17.57 0.97 1.50
CA GLN A 192 -16.64 1.71 2.35
C GLN A 192 -15.29 1.90 1.67
N VAL A 193 -14.59 2.95 2.09
CA VAL A 193 -13.16 3.12 1.82
C VAL A 193 -12.38 2.30 2.84
N LEU A 194 -11.56 1.36 2.37
CA LEU A 194 -10.64 0.56 3.18
C LEU A 194 -9.23 0.56 2.57
N CYS A 195 -8.27 -0.12 3.21
CA CYS A 195 -6.90 -0.22 2.71
C CYS A 195 -6.86 -0.85 1.31
N SER A 196 -7.63 -1.91 1.11
CA SER A 196 -7.77 -2.67 -0.14
C SER A 196 -8.56 -1.92 -1.22
N THR A 197 -9.13 -0.76 -0.91
CA THR A 197 -9.65 0.17 -1.92
C THR A 197 -8.53 0.71 -2.79
N CYS A 198 -7.42 1.12 -2.18
CA CYS A 198 -6.26 1.68 -2.87
C CYS A 198 -5.18 0.64 -3.13
N HIS A 199 -5.02 -0.32 -2.21
CA HIS A 199 -3.98 -1.31 -2.26
C HIS A 199 -4.47 -2.66 -2.75
N ARG A 200 -3.51 -3.47 -3.23
CA ARG A 200 -3.70 -4.89 -3.47
C ARG A 200 -2.48 -5.64 -2.98
N VAL A 201 -2.69 -6.65 -2.14
CA VAL A 201 -1.61 -7.35 -1.43
C VAL A 201 -0.67 -8.12 -2.37
N HIS A 202 -1.15 -8.58 -3.53
CA HIS A 202 -0.39 -9.41 -4.47
C HIS A 202 -0.63 -9.01 -5.93
N PHE A 203 0.42 -9.12 -6.74
CA PHE A 203 0.42 -8.83 -8.18
C PHE A 203 -0.03 -7.40 -8.50
N ALA A 204 0.46 -6.43 -7.74
CA ALA A 204 0.11 -5.02 -7.83
C ALA A 204 1.36 -4.18 -8.12
N ASP A 205 1.47 -3.67 -9.34
CA ASP A 205 2.66 -2.91 -9.76
C ASP A 205 2.50 -1.39 -9.64
N SER A 206 1.33 -0.90 -9.26
CA SER A 206 1.01 0.54 -9.18
C SER A 206 1.01 1.24 -10.54
N ASN A 207 0.64 0.53 -11.61
CA ASN A 207 0.57 1.06 -12.97
C ASN A 207 -0.77 0.66 -13.61
N SER A 208 -1.55 1.64 -14.08
CA SER A 208 -2.85 1.34 -14.70
C SER A 208 -2.76 0.79 -16.13
N ALA A 209 -1.60 0.84 -16.77
CA ALA A 209 -1.40 0.30 -18.12
C ALA A 209 -1.25 -1.22 -18.14
N THR A 210 -0.93 -1.84 -17.01
CA THR A 210 -0.65 -3.27 -16.88
C THR A 210 -1.73 -3.97 -16.05
N TYR A 211 -2.19 -5.14 -16.52
CA TYR A 211 -3.22 -5.90 -15.79
C TYR A 211 -2.59 -6.55 -14.57
N ASP A 212 -3.03 -6.18 -13.38
CA ASP A 212 -2.62 -6.81 -12.12
C ASP A 212 -3.22 -8.23 -12.01
N SER A 213 -2.45 -9.27 -12.31
CA SER A 213 -2.91 -10.65 -12.17
C SER A 213 -1.74 -11.63 -12.02
N ALA A 214 -2.04 -12.83 -11.50
CA ALA A 214 -1.05 -13.91 -11.45
C ALA A 214 -0.58 -14.31 -12.87
N THR A 215 -1.48 -14.26 -13.86
CA THR A 215 -1.14 -14.52 -15.26
C THR A 215 -0.17 -13.49 -15.81
N SER A 216 -0.45 -12.20 -15.59
CA SER A 216 0.42 -11.10 -16.03
C SER A 216 1.79 -11.18 -15.35
N ALA A 217 1.82 -11.47 -14.05
CA ALA A 217 3.06 -11.69 -13.31
C ALA A 217 3.89 -12.82 -13.93
N ARG A 218 3.26 -13.98 -14.19
CA ARG A 218 3.92 -15.14 -14.80
C ARG A 218 4.43 -14.86 -16.21
N GLN A 219 3.73 -14.02 -16.98
CA GLN A 219 4.12 -13.64 -18.34
C GLN A 219 5.15 -12.51 -18.39
N GLY A 220 5.53 -11.92 -17.24
CA GLY A 220 6.42 -10.76 -17.20
C GLY A 220 5.76 -9.46 -17.70
N ASN A 221 4.43 -9.39 -17.66
CA ASN A 221 3.63 -8.26 -18.16
C ASN A 221 3.31 -7.22 -17.07
N LEU A 222 3.81 -7.38 -15.84
CA LEU A 222 3.73 -6.35 -14.81
C LEU A 222 4.86 -5.33 -15.01
N ALA A 223 4.61 -4.08 -14.63
CA ALA A 223 5.63 -3.04 -14.63
C ALA A 223 6.56 -3.18 -13.40
N PRO A 224 7.81 -2.70 -13.47
CA PRO A 224 8.62 -2.49 -12.28
C PRO A 224 7.89 -1.57 -11.29
N SER A 225 7.90 -1.90 -10.00
CA SER A 225 7.19 -1.13 -8.97
C SER A 225 8.10 -0.63 -7.86
N ALA A 226 7.69 0.47 -7.25
CA ALA A 226 8.27 0.98 -6.02
C ALA A 226 7.81 0.23 -4.76
N GLY A 227 7.02 -0.86 -4.89
CA GLY A 227 6.57 -1.67 -3.76
C GLY A 227 5.45 -1.03 -2.92
N ARG A 228 4.74 -0.04 -3.48
CA ARG A 228 3.60 0.61 -2.82
C ARG A 228 2.30 -0.18 -2.94
N LEU A 229 2.27 -1.15 -3.86
CA LEU A 229 1.15 -2.08 -4.04
C LEU A 229 -0.18 -1.38 -4.30
N LEU A 230 -0.13 -0.26 -5.03
CA LEU A 230 -1.32 0.49 -5.42
C LEU A 230 -2.00 -0.24 -6.57
N ARG A 231 -3.32 -0.14 -6.65
CA ARG A 231 -4.08 -0.66 -7.80
C ARG A 231 -3.82 0.13 -9.08
N THR A 232 -3.50 1.41 -8.95
CA THR A 232 -3.34 2.34 -10.06
C THR A 232 -2.18 3.28 -9.79
N ASP A 233 -1.84 4.09 -10.79
CA ASP A 233 -0.76 5.06 -10.74
C ASP A 233 -0.91 6.06 -9.60
N LEU A 234 0.18 6.26 -8.86
CA LEU A 234 0.30 7.36 -7.93
C LEU A 234 0.26 8.72 -8.66
N ARG A 235 0.87 8.78 -9.84
CA ARG A 235 0.90 9.91 -10.77
C ARG A 235 0.29 9.45 -12.09
N GLY A 236 -0.62 10.23 -12.66
CA GLY A 236 -1.14 9.98 -13.99
C GLY A 236 -0.10 10.32 -15.06
N ALA A 237 -0.38 9.99 -16.32
CA ALA A 237 0.50 10.28 -17.46
C ALA A 237 0.81 11.79 -17.62
N SER A 238 -0.05 12.65 -17.08
CA SER A 238 0.17 14.08 -16.92
C SER A 238 -0.62 14.59 -15.72
N ALA A 239 -0.41 15.84 -15.33
CA ALA A 239 -1.08 16.46 -14.21
C ALA A 239 -2.59 16.63 -14.40
N ALA A 240 -3.08 16.59 -15.64
CA ALA A 240 -4.50 16.57 -15.97
C ALA A 240 -5.08 15.14 -16.01
N ALA A 241 -4.23 14.12 -16.14
CA ALA A 241 -4.67 12.75 -16.19
C ALA A 241 -5.18 12.27 -14.82
N THR A 242 -6.12 11.33 -14.86
CA THR A 242 -6.59 10.64 -13.68
C THR A 242 -5.45 9.87 -13.01
N ASN A 243 -5.33 10.02 -11.71
CA ASN A 243 -4.38 9.32 -10.85
C ASN A 243 -5.13 8.81 -9.61
N ILE A 244 -4.46 8.04 -8.74
CA ILE A 244 -5.10 7.45 -7.56
C ILE A 244 -5.89 8.44 -6.69
N CYS A 245 -5.48 9.72 -6.63
CA CYS A 245 -6.16 10.75 -5.84
C CYS A 245 -7.40 11.26 -6.57
N THR A 246 -7.27 11.60 -7.85
CA THR A 246 -8.37 12.12 -8.68
C THR A 246 -9.34 11.02 -9.13
N ASN A 247 -9.08 9.74 -8.81
CA ASN A 247 -10.09 8.68 -8.91
C ASN A 247 -11.32 8.99 -8.04
N CYS A 248 -11.10 9.52 -6.83
CA CYS A 248 -12.17 9.79 -5.87
C CYS A 248 -12.48 11.27 -5.72
N HIS A 249 -11.47 12.14 -5.76
CA HIS A 249 -11.60 13.56 -5.43
C HIS A 249 -11.92 14.42 -6.66
N ALA A 250 -13.20 14.71 -6.87
CA ALA A 250 -13.66 15.57 -7.96
C ALA A 250 -13.24 17.03 -7.76
N GLY A 251 -12.98 17.73 -8.87
CA GLY A 251 -12.64 19.15 -8.88
C GLY A 251 -11.27 19.49 -8.25
N LYS A 252 -10.46 18.49 -7.89
CA LYS A 252 -9.07 18.70 -7.46
C LYS A 252 -8.16 18.70 -8.66
N ALA A 253 -7.30 19.71 -8.74
CA ALA A 253 -6.31 19.86 -9.77
C ALA A 253 -4.90 19.64 -9.19
N SER A 254 -4.06 19.02 -10.00
CA SER A 254 -2.61 18.98 -9.79
C SER A 254 -2.01 20.39 -9.89
N HIS A 255 -0.87 20.59 -9.24
CA HIS A 255 -0.14 21.87 -9.25
C HIS A 255 0.67 22.03 -10.56
N ASN A 256 -0.01 22.23 -11.69
CA ASN A 256 0.63 22.23 -13.01
C ASN A 256 0.87 23.61 -13.61
N ASN A 257 1.26 24.60 -12.79
CA ASN A 257 1.57 25.90 -13.36
C ASN A 257 2.79 25.80 -14.30
N LYS A 258 2.76 26.50 -15.43
CA LYS A 258 3.83 26.49 -16.45
C LYS A 258 4.26 25.09 -16.95
N GLY A 259 3.37 24.09 -16.89
CA GLY A 259 3.66 22.74 -17.41
C GLY A 259 4.69 21.95 -16.61
N GLN A 260 4.81 22.22 -15.29
CA GLN A 260 5.76 21.53 -14.40
C GLN A 260 5.40 20.07 -14.09
N ASP A 261 4.16 19.66 -14.36
CA ASP A 261 3.63 18.34 -14.08
C ASP A 261 3.73 17.91 -12.60
N ILE A 262 3.55 18.85 -11.66
CA ILE A 262 3.48 18.52 -10.23
C ILE A 262 2.09 18.00 -9.91
N GLN A 263 1.99 16.76 -9.46
CA GLN A 263 0.74 16.07 -9.22
C GLN A 263 0.44 15.92 -7.72
N CYS A 264 -0.78 15.50 -7.40
CA CYS A 264 -1.24 15.34 -6.01
C CYS A 264 -0.25 14.56 -5.15
N GLY A 265 0.25 13.44 -5.66
CA GLY A 265 1.18 12.55 -4.96
C GLY A 265 2.58 13.14 -4.73
N ASP A 266 2.95 14.26 -5.33
CA ASP A 266 4.25 14.90 -5.13
C ASP A 266 4.29 15.73 -3.85
N CYS A 267 3.17 16.35 -3.49
CA CYS A 267 3.02 17.13 -2.25
C CYS A 267 2.23 16.39 -1.17
N HIS A 268 1.25 15.59 -1.56
CA HIS A 268 0.43 14.79 -0.65
C HIS A 268 0.87 13.32 -0.68
N SER A 269 0.47 12.57 0.35
CA SER A 269 0.63 11.13 0.42
C SER A 269 -0.71 10.46 0.73
N GLY A 270 -0.80 9.15 0.51
CA GLY A 270 -1.92 8.36 1.05
C GLY A 270 -1.90 8.32 2.59
N HIS A 271 -0.69 8.36 3.15
CA HIS A 271 -0.39 8.37 4.57
C HIS A 271 0.86 9.22 4.79
N VAL A 272 0.83 10.14 5.75
CA VAL A 272 2.00 10.97 6.11
C VAL A 272 3.05 10.09 6.75
N ALA A 273 4.28 10.29 6.31
CA ALA A 273 5.40 9.49 6.75
C ALA A 273 5.73 9.76 8.22
N TYR A 274 6.00 8.67 8.94
CA TYR A 274 6.79 8.69 10.16
C TYR A 274 8.14 9.35 9.90
N ASP A 275 8.60 10.14 10.86
CA ASP A 275 9.92 10.76 10.87
C ASP A 275 10.75 10.10 11.97
N ALA A 276 11.66 9.22 11.58
CA ALA A 276 12.54 8.51 12.51
C ALA A 276 13.47 9.45 13.28
N ASN A 277 13.69 10.65 12.76
CA ASN A 277 14.54 11.67 13.35
C ASN A 277 13.74 12.75 14.08
N ALA A 278 12.42 12.57 14.27
CA ALA A 278 11.61 13.49 15.05
C ALA A 278 12.01 13.42 16.53
N VAL A 279 12.61 14.50 17.02
CA VAL A 279 13.08 14.65 18.40
C VAL A 279 12.02 15.37 19.23
N THR A 280 11.47 16.46 18.70
CA THR A 280 10.49 17.29 19.41
C THR A 280 9.08 16.74 19.30
N ASP A 281 8.20 17.15 20.21
CA ASP A 281 6.80 16.73 20.16
C ASP A 281 6.07 17.31 18.94
N GLU A 282 6.44 18.53 18.54
CA GLU A 282 5.97 19.12 17.28
C GLU A 282 6.39 18.26 16.09
N GLU A 283 7.64 17.79 16.05
CA GLU A 283 8.09 16.88 15.00
C GLU A 283 7.34 15.54 15.06
N LYS A 284 6.77 15.11 16.18
CA LYS A 284 6.00 13.85 16.20
C LYS A 284 4.57 14.00 15.69
N ILE A 285 4.06 15.23 15.55
CA ILE A 285 2.70 15.49 15.06
C ILE A 285 2.62 15.24 13.53
N PRO A 286 1.71 14.38 13.06
CA PRO A 286 1.47 14.19 11.63
C PRO A 286 1.00 15.48 10.95
N ASN A 287 1.41 15.70 9.70
CA ASN A 287 0.85 16.79 8.91
C ASN A 287 -0.63 16.50 8.59
N VAL A 288 -1.46 17.53 8.68
CA VAL A 288 -2.87 17.47 8.28
C VAL A 288 -3.00 17.53 6.75
N TYR A 289 -4.17 17.14 6.24
CA TYR A 289 -4.45 17.04 4.80
C TYR A 289 -3.45 16.19 4.02
N LEU A 290 -2.76 15.29 4.74
CA LEU A 290 -1.83 14.32 4.18
C LEU A 290 -0.64 14.94 3.44
N ILE A 291 -0.27 16.17 3.78
CA ILE A 291 0.89 16.84 3.22
C ILE A 291 2.16 16.07 3.65
N ARG A 292 3.01 15.77 2.68
CA ARG A 292 4.29 15.10 2.94
C ARG A 292 5.15 15.96 3.85
N ARG A 293 5.85 15.30 4.76
CA ARG A 293 6.83 15.95 5.63
C ARG A 293 8.12 16.32 4.89
N TYR A 294 8.45 15.56 3.85
CA TYR A 294 9.63 15.76 3.03
C TYR A 294 9.22 15.79 1.57
N MET A 295 9.37 16.95 0.95
CA MET A 295 9.15 17.18 -0.47
C MET A 295 10.34 16.65 -1.25
N ASN A 296 10.05 15.76 -2.19
CA ASN A 296 11.02 15.12 -3.08
C ASN A 296 10.43 15.17 -4.49
N ILE A 297 10.57 16.32 -5.13
CA ILE A 297 9.89 16.67 -6.37
C ILE A 297 10.93 16.87 -7.47
N SER A 298 10.69 16.32 -8.65
CA SER A 298 11.56 16.52 -9.81
C SER A 298 10.70 16.86 -11.01
N SER A 299 10.96 18.00 -11.62
CA SER A 299 10.22 18.51 -12.79
C SER A 299 11.18 19.13 -13.80
N SER A 300 10.65 19.51 -14.96
CA SER A 300 11.36 20.31 -15.97
C SER A 300 11.85 21.66 -15.43
N ALA A 301 11.20 22.20 -14.39
CA ALA A 301 11.59 23.46 -13.76
C ALA A 301 12.66 23.31 -12.66
N GLY A 302 13.15 22.10 -12.43
CA GLY A 302 14.14 21.80 -11.40
C GLY A 302 13.64 20.79 -10.38
N ALA A 303 14.42 20.63 -9.32
CA ALA A 303 14.28 19.55 -8.37
C ALA A 303 14.41 20.02 -6.93
N VAL A 304 13.53 19.51 -6.08
CA VAL A 304 13.56 19.65 -4.62
C VAL A 304 13.90 18.29 -4.04
N ARG A 305 14.83 18.25 -3.08
CA ARG A 305 15.25 17.03 -2.38
C ARG A 305 15.19 17.30 -0.89
N ASN A 306 14.44 16.47 -0.17
CA ASN A 306 14.26 16.55 1.28
C ASN A 306 13.80 17.91 1.81
N GLY A 307 12.97 18.64 1.05
CA GLY A 307 12.38 19.90 1.52
C GLY A 307 11.44 19.65 2.72
N ARG A 308 11.82 20.09 3.91
CA ARG A 308 11.08 19.78 5.16
C ARG A 308 9.84 20.66 5.29
N VAL A 309 8.70 20.06 5.64
CA VAL A 309 7.40 20.74 5.75
C VAL A 309 6.67 20.35 7.04
N PHE A 310 6.24 21.36 7.80
CA PHE A 310 5.33 21.22 8.95
C PHE A 310 4.00 21.92 8.67
N PHE A 311 3.00 21.13 8.31
CA PHE A 311 1.65 21.60 8.05
C PHE A 311 0.66 20.93 9.00
N GLN A 312 0.59 21.44 10.24
CA GLN A 312 -0.08 20.76 11.37
C GLN A 312 -1.37 21.44 11.82
N TYR A 313 -1.61 22.69 11.41
CA TYR A 313 -2.75 23.48 11.86
C TYR A 313 -3.87 23.55 10.80
N THR A 314 -5.11 23.66 11.27
CA THR A 314 -6.30 23.88 10.41
C THR A 314 -6.82 25.33 10.58
N GLY A 315 -7.64 25.82 9.64
CA GLY A 315 -8.22 27.17 9.72
C GLY A 315 -7.33 28.29 9.19
N ARG A 316 -7.25 29.43 9.89
CA ARG A 316 -6.46 30.62 9.47
C ARG A 316 -4.95 30.48 9.75
N ALA A 317 -4.54 29.53 10.58
CA ALA A 317 -3.15 29.28 10.92
C ALA A 317 -2.44 28.32 9.95
N ARG A 318 -2.84 28.29 8.67
CA ARG A 318 -2.20 27.40 7.69
C ARG A 318 -0.76 27.86 7.42
N ASN A 319 0.20 26.99 7.71
CA ASN A 319 1.63 27.27 7.55
C ASN A 319 2.05 27.13 6.08
N TYR A 320 1.57 28.05 5.23
CA TYR A 320 2.08 28.17 3.86
C TYR A 320 3.54 28.65 3.86
N VAL A 321 3.84 29.57 4.77
CA VAL A 321 5.16 30.16 5.01
C VAL A 321 5.31 30.33 6.52
N ASP A 322 6.46 30.04 7.09
CA ASP A 322 6.79 30.33 8.48
C ASP A 322 8.22 30.87 8.63
N TYR A 323 8.52 31.39 9.82
CA TYR A 323 9.83 31.97 10.15
C TYR A 323 10.96 30.93 10.20
N ARG A 324 10.62 29.64 10.30
CA ARG A 324 11.58 28.52 10.36
C ARG A 324 11.91 27.96 8.98
N GLY A 325 11.24 28.45 7.93
CA GLY A 325 11.44 27.95 6.57
C GLY A 325 10.75 26.61 6.32
N THR A 326 9.81 26.21 7.19
CA THR A 326 9.15 24.89 7.15
C THR A 326 7.71 24.93 6.64
N GLY A 327 7.26 26.08 6.13
CA GLY A 327 5.95 26.20 5.49
C GLY A 327 5.85 25.35 4.22
N VAL A 328 4.63 24.93 3.84
CA VAL A 328 4.43 24.06 2.67
C VAL A 328 4.95 24.68 1.36
N CYS A 329 4.83 26.00 1.18
CA CYS A 329 5.36 26.67 0.00
C CYS A 329 6.89 26.76 0.06
N GLN A 330 7.47 27.00 1.24
CA GLN A 330 8.92 27.07 1.44
C GLN A 330 9.61 25.71 1.25
N GLY A 331 8.88 24.61 1.49
CA GLY A 331 9.37 23.26 1.20
C GLY A 331 9.69 23.04 -0.28
N CYS A 332 9.15 23.85 -1.20
CA CYS A 332 9.34 23.71 -2.65
C CYS A 332 9.84 24.97 -3.37
N HIS A 333 9.61 26.15 -2.79
CA HIS A 333 9.90 27.44 -3.41
C HIS A 333 10.82 28.26 -2.50
N ALA A 334 11.73 29.02 -3.12
CA ALA A 334 12.36 30.14 -2.44
C ALA A 334 11.31 31.24 -2.25
N VAL A 335 10.73 31.33 -1.05
CA VAL A 335 9.75 32.36 -0.70
C VAL A 335 10.51 33.54 -0.05
N PRO A 336 10.49 34.75 -0.65
CA PRO A 336 11.17 35.91 -0.06
C PRO A 336 10.61 36.25 1.33
N GLN A 337 11.49 36.49 2.31
CA GLN A 337 11.07 36.95 3.64
C GLN A 337 10.48 38.36 3.54
N GLY A 338 9.32 38.58 4.16
CA GLY A 338 8.69 39.91 4.28
C GLY A 338 7.60 40.23 3.26
N ALA A 339 7.38 39.41 2.23
CA ALA A 339 6.19 39.52 1.40
C ALA A 339 5.04 38.79 2.10
N GLY A 340 4.03 39.53 2.53
CA GLY A 340 2.75 38.96 2.96
C GLY A 340 2.13 38.18 1.80
N TYR A 341 2.49 36.90 1.69
CA TYR A 341 1.85 35.98 0.77
C TYR A 341 0.52 35.56 1.39
N PRO A 342 -0.61 35.71 0.66
CA PRO A 342 -1.95 35.38 1.16
C PRO A 342 -2.13 33.90 1.49
#